data_AF-A0A1X9M5X6-F1
#
_entry.id   AF-A0A1X9M5X6-F1
#
_cell.length_a   1.000
_cell.length_b   1.000
_cell.length_c   1.000
_cell.angle_alpha   90.00
_cell.angle_beta   90.00
_cell.angle_gamma   90.00
#
_symmetry.space_group_name_H-M   'P 1'
#
loop_
_entity.id
_entity.type
_entity.pdbx_description
1 polymer ?
#
loop_
_entity_poly.entity_id
_entity_poly.type
_entity_poly.pdbx_seq_one_letter_code
_entity_poly.pdbx_strand_id
1 'polypeptide(L)'
;MNCKEIKNLVEDIEVQNFEDEDVSVINNSSLEMIGKGRQGAVFKINDEMCMKVYGDVDDCEREYYAMSLGQHTSLLPKIYCKGENFIVMEMVYGVDLREYMQSQPLTEKLSHELIRMLITFKEIGYERIDHHKRQIYLQDDGSLKVIDVGRTVWRNRTYPYPRKLLQSLGNEYRAMFIEHVKVVAPELYEEWDYYIQMEGISAKLYGVIENKEQADLEQLKEDTNKLLSTKDPDMHYKGLLNLIRKVVKEQRKRELEKQNKGKGKKKGKKQKKK
;
A
#
# COMPACT_ATOMS: atom_id res chain seq x y z
N MET A 1 31.92 5.62 1.66
CA MET A 1 31.51 6.90 1.07
C MET A 1 30.73 7.67 2.12
N ASN A 2 31.03 8.95 2.32
CA ASN A 2 30.27 9.81 3.24
C ASN A 2 29.15 10.58 2.50
N CYS A 3 28.21 11.17 3.24
CA CYS A 3 27.10 11.95 2.67
C CYS A 3 27.54 13.05 1.68
N LYS A 4 28.69 13.69 1.89
CA LYS A 4 29.16 14.79 1.02
C LYS A 4 29.63 14.25 -0.34
N GLU A 5 30.37 13.15 -0.34
CA GLU A 5 30.81 12.49 -1.56
C GLU A 5 29.63 12.03 -2.42
N ILE A 6 28.57 11.51 -1.79
CA ILE A 6 27.37 11.06 -2.51
C ILE A 6 26.60 12.23 -3.14
N LYS A 7 26.56 13.40 -2.50
CA LYS A 7 25.91 14.59 -3.08
C LYS A 7 26.49 14.96 -4.44
N ASN A 8 27.81 14.91 -4.59
CA ASN A 8 28.47 15.22 -5.86
C ASN A 8 28.06 14.24 -6.97
N LEU A 9 27.81 12.97 -6.65
CA LEU A 9 27.35 11.97 -7.63
C LEU A 9 25.90 12.20 -8.07
N VAL A 10 25.08 12.82 -7.22
CA VAL A 10 23.67 13.14 -7.53
C VAL A 10 23.57 14.32 -8.49
N GLU A 11 24.53 15.24 -8.50
CA GLU A 11 24.54 16.40 -9.41
C GLU A 11 24.53 15.97 -10.89
N ASP A 12 25.07 14.80 -11.20
CA ASP A 12 25.09 14.21 -12.54
C ASP A 12 23.86 13.33 -12.86
N ILE A 13 22.85 13.33 -11.99
CA ILE A 13 21.62 12.53 -12.12
C ILE A 13 20.39 13.43 -12.13
N GLU A 14 19.66 13.44 -13.24
CA GLU A 14 18.37 14.12 -13.35
C GLU A 14 17.23 13.11 -13.34
N VAL A 15 16.23 13.33 -12.49
CA VAL A 15 15.01 12.52 -12.40
C VAL A 15 13.79 13.41 -12.55
N GLN A 16 12.91 13.09 -13.49
CA GLN A 16 11.72 13.89 -13.80
C GLN A 16 10.45 13.05 -13.70
N ASN A 17 9.44 13.58 -13.02
CA ASN A 17 8.14 12.94 -12.84
C ASN A 17 7.21 13.18 -14.05
N PHE A 18 6.41 12.17 -14.38
CA PHE A 18 5.36 12.24 -15.39
C PHE A 18 4.04 11.74 -14.79
N GLU A 19 2.92 12.24 -15.30
CA GLU A 19 1.61 11.81 -14.83
C GLU A 19 1.36 10.35 -15.26
N ASP A 20 1.06 9.49 -14.27
CA ASP A 20 0.75 8.06 -14.44
C ASP A 20 1.85 7.16 -15.06
N GLU A 21 3.04 7.70 -15.29
CA GLU A 21 4.20 6.99 -15.85
C GLU A 21 5.34 6.88 -14.83
N ASP A 22 6.32 6.02 -15.12
CA ASP A 22 7.57 5.99 -14.36
C ASP A 22 8.44 7.19 -14.72
N VAL A 23 9.34 7.58 -13.81
CA VAL A 23 10.22 8.74 -14.04
C VAL A 23 11.10 8.57 -15.29
N SER A 24 11.39 9.70 -15.93
CA SER A 24 12.52 9.80 -16.86
C SER A 24 13.79 10.03 -16.06
N VAL A 25 14.89 9.44 -16.53
CA VAL A 25 16.19 9.48 -15.85
C VAL A 25 17.27 9.81 -16.88
N ILE A 26 18.04 10.85 -16.63
CA ILE A 26 19.31 11.13 -17.30
C ILE A 26 20.40 10.87 -16.27
N ASN A 27 21.28 9.90 -16.53
CA ASN A 27 22.34 9.51 -15.61
C ASN A 27 23.69 9.68 -16.30
N ASN A 28 24.40 10.75 -15.95
CA ASN A 28 25.77 11.02 -16.40
C ASN A 28 26.81 10.60 -15.34
N SER A 29 26.37 10.01 -14.24
CA SER A 29 27.25 9.49 -13.18
C SER A 29 27.80 8.10 -13.52
N SER A 30 28.71 7.60 -12.67
CA SER A 30 29.21 6.22 -12.75
C SER A 30 28.31 5.18 -12.09
N LEU A 31 27.19 5.57 -11.47
CA LEU A 31 26.33 4.68 -10.71
C LEU A 31 25.40 3.88 -11.61
N GLU A 32 25.23 2.60 -11.30
CA GLU A 32 24.28 1.71 -11.97
C GLU A 32 22.85 1.98 -11.48
N MET A 33 21.93 2.27 -12.39
CA MET A 33 20.50 2.33 -12.06
C MET A 33 19.94 0.91 -11.99
N ILE A 34 19.51 0.51 -10.79
CA ILE A 34 18.98 -0.84 -10.51
C ILE A 34 17.45 -0.89 -10.53
N GLY A 35 16.78 0.26 -10.57
CA GLY A 35 15.33 0.31 -10.68
C GLY A 35 14.79 1.72 -10.84
N LYS A 36 13.55 1.82 -11.31
CA LYS A 36 12.80 3.08 -11.33
C LYS A 36 11.32 2.83 -11.15
N GLY A 37 10.62 3.86 -10.68
CA GLY A 37 9.17 3.86 -10.55
C GLY A 37 8.59 5.25 -10.74
N ARG A 38 7.36 5.46 -10.29
CA ARG A 38 6.61 6.72 -10.49
C ARG A 38 7.18 7.96 -9.79
N GLN A 39 7.94 7.77 -8.71
CA GLN A 39 8.40 8.88 -7.86
C GLN A 39 9.91 9.11 -7.94
N GLY A 40 10.66 8.12 -8.43
CA GLY A 40 12.11 8.17 -8.38
C GLY A 40 12.77 6.94 -9.00
N ALA A 41 14.10 7.03 -9.10
CA ALA A 41 14.99 5.98 -9.57
C ALA A 41 15.98 5.59 -8.48
N VAL A 42 16.39 4.33 -8.47
CA VAL A 42 17.28 3.74 -7.48
C VAL A 42 18.60 3.37 -8.16
N PHE A 43 19.69 3.82 -7.56
CA PHE A 43 21.05 3.62 -8.03
C PHE A 43 21.85 2.83 -7.00
N LYS A 44 22.62 1.85 -7.45
CA LYS A 44 23.52 1.07 -6.59
C LYS A 44 24.77 1.90 -6.31
N ILE A 45 25.12 2.06 -5.03
CA ILE A 45 26.39 2.67 -4.61
C ILE A 45 27.43 1.57 -4.41
N ASN A 46 27.07 0.53 -3.65
CA ASN A 46 27.87 -0.67 -3.41
C ASN A 46 26.95 -1.81 -2.97
N ASP A 47 27.50 -2.89 -2.40
CA ASP A 47 26.72 -4.04 -1.93
C ASP A 47 25.98 -3.80 -0.60
N GLU A 48 26.21 -2.68 0.08
CA GLU A 48 25.52 -2.36 1.33
C GLU A 48 24.52 -1.21 1.17
N MET A 49 24.72 -0.35 0.18
CA MET A 49 24.00 0.90 0.02
C MET A 49 23.45 1.09 -1.39
N CYS A 50 22.23 1.60 -1.44
CA CYS A 50 21.64 2.18 -2.62
C CYS A 50 21.20 3.62 -2.34
N MET A 51 20.92 4.34 -3.40
CA MET A 51 20.40 5.71 -3.35
C MET A 51 19.16 5.81 -4.20
N LYS A 52 18.06 6.29 -3.63
CA LYS A 52 16.87 6.65 -4.39
C LYS A 52 16.87 8.17 -4.62
N VAL A 53 16.89 8.57 -5.88
CA VAL A 53 16.73 9.97 -6.32
C VAL A 53 15.29 10.16 -6.77
N TYR A 54 14.64 11.19 -6.26
CA TYR A 54 13.24 11.51 -6.47
C TYR A 54 13.15 12.68 -7.46
N GLY A 55 12.15 12.65 -8.34
CA GLY A 55 11.85 13.81 -9.19
C GLY A 55 10.95 14.84 -8.50
N ASP A 56 10.50 14.58 -7.28
CA ASP A 56 9.72 15.50 -6.44
C ASP A 56 10.23 15.48 -4.99
N VAL A 57 10.49 16.66 -4.43
CA VAL A 57 11.07 16.83 -3.08
C VAL A 57 10.07 16.43 -1.99
N ASP A 58 8.78 16.70 -2.15
CA ASP A 58 7.77 16.35 -1.16
C ASP A 58 7.61 14.83 -1.03
N ASP A 59 7.73 14.09 -2.13
CA ASP A 59 7.77 12.62 -2.11
C ASP A 59 9.04 12.09 -1.43
N CYS A 60 10.19 12.76 -1.59
CA CYS A 60 11.42 12.42 -0.86
C CYS A 60 11.27 12.65 0.65
N GLU A 61 10.77 13.82 1.06
CA GLU A 61 10.52 14.16 2.47
C GLU A 61 9.53 13.19 3.11
N ARG A 62 8.45 12.85 2.39
CA ARG A 62 7.45 11.91 2.88
C ARG A 62 8.03 10.51 3.08
N GLU A 63 8.82 10.01 2.14
CA GLU A 63 9.49 8.71 2.30
C GLU A 63 10.45 8.75 3.50
N TYR A 64 11.30 9.77 3.58
CA TYR A 64 12.27 9.90 4.66
C TYR A 64 11.59 9.92 6.03
N TYR A 65 10.51 10.68 6.18
CA TYR A 65 9.72 10.71 7.40
C TYR A 65 9.16 9.33 7.74
N ALA A 66 8.51 8.65 6.78
CA ALA A 66 7.94 7.32 7.00
C ALA A 66 9.02 6.28 7.35
N MET A 67 10.18 6.32 6.71
CA MET A 67 11.29 5.42 7.04
C MET A 67 11.89 5.71 8.41
N SER A 68 11.98 7.00 8.78
CA SER A 68 12.55 7.45 10.06
C SER A 68 11.78 6.90 11.26
N LEU A 69 10.45 6.80 11.15
CA LEU A 69 9.60 6.25 12.21
C LEU A 69 9.97 4.81 12.61
N GLY A 70 10.44 3.99 11.66
CA GLY A 70 10.75 2.58 11.89
C GLY A 70 12.24 2.23 11.99
N GLN A 71 13.16 3.22 12.06
CA GLN A 71 14.61 2.95 12.10
C GLN A 71 15.08 2.18 13.34
N HIS A 72 14.27 2.14 14.40
CA HIS A 72 14.53 1.34 15.60
C HIS A 72 14.15 -0.15 15.43
N THR A 73 13.57 -0.51 14.28
CA THR A 73 13.18 -1.88 13.90
C THR A 73 14.07 -2.38 12.76
N SER A 74 14.13 -3.70 12.54
CA SER A 74 14.82 -4.29 11.37
C SER A 74 13.97 -4.29 10.09
N LEU A 75 12.69 -3.93 10.20
CA LEU A 75 11.68 -4.04 9.13
C LEU A 75 11.94 -3.06 7.98
N LEU A 76 12.52 -1.90 8.28
CA LEU A 76 12.81 -0.87 7.28
C LEU A 76 14.31 -0.86 6.95
N PRO A 77 14.68 -0.47 5.71
CA PRO A 77 16.06 -0.23 5.36
C PRO A 77 16.69 0.82 6.27
N LYS A 78 17.91 0.58 6.73
CA LYS A 78 18.68 1.60 7.47
C LYS A 78 18.91 2.81 6.59
N ILE A 79 18.69 4.01 7.14
CA ILE A 79 19.01 5.27 6.45
C ILE A 79 20.44 5.66 6.79
N TYR A 80 21.25 5.92 5.77
CA TYR A 80 22.61 6.43 5.93
C TYR A 80 22.70 7.93 5.69
N CYS A 81 21.90 8.46 4.75
CA CYS A 81 21.96 9.86 4.36
C CYS A 81 20.64 10.35 3.77
N LYS A 82 20.34 11.63 3.94
CA LYS A 82 19.26 12.33 3.25
C LYS A 82 19.79 13.62 2.62
N GLY A 83 19.53 13.79 1.33
CA GLY A 83 19.77 15.02 0.57
C GLY A 83 18.49 15.82 0.35
N GLU A 84 18.49 16.75 -0.60
CA GLU A 84 17.29 17.53 -0.93
C GLU A 84 16.22 16.65 -1.60
N ASN A 85 16.62 15.89 -2.62
CA ASN A 85 15.75 15.02 -3.41
C ASN A 85 16.25 13.57 -3.47
N PHE A 86 17.06 13.13 -2.50
CA PHE A 86 17.54 11.76 -2.46
C PHE A 86 17.68 11.19 -1.04
N ILE A 87 17.62 9.87 -0.94
CA ILE A 87 17.86 9.11 0.28
C ILE A 87 18.87 8.00 -0.02
N VAL A 88 19.92 7.90 0.79
CA VAL A 88 20.87 6.78 0.79
C VAL A 88 20.46 5.85 1.91
N MET A 89 20.26 4.59 1.55
CA MET A 89 19.73 3.57 2.45
C MET A 89 20.33 2.19 2.17
N GLU A 90 20.09 1.28 3.09
CA GLU A 90 20.46 -0.13 2.99
C GLU A 90 19.97 -0.74 1.68
N MET A 91 20.89 -1.45 1.00
CA MET A 91 20.54 -2.32 -0.12
C MET A 91 19.72 -3.50 0.40
N VAL A 92 18.45 -3.58 -0.04
CA VAL A 92 17.56 -4.68 0.33
C VAL A 92 17.76 -5.83 -0.64
N TYR A 93 18.22 -6.96 -0.11
CA TYR A 93 18.30 -8.23 -0.82
C TYR A 93 17.08 -9.11 -0.52
N GLY A 94 17.05 -10.31 -1.09
CA GLY A 94 15.96 -11.28 -0.94
C GLY A 94 14.95 -11.24 -2.07
N VAL A 95 13.85 -11.98 -1.91
CA VAL A 95 12.83 -12.17 -2.94
C VAL A 95 11.57 -11.40 -2.58
N ASP A 96 11.05 -10.59 -3.52
CA ASP A 96 9.80 -9.88 -3.31
C ASP A 96 8.61 -10.88 -3.22
N LEU A 97 7.62 -10.63 -2.36
CA LEU A 97 6.55 -11.62 -2.13
C LEU A 97 5.68 -11.90 -3.37
N ARG A 98 5.64 -11.00 -4.37
CA ARG A 98 4.97 -11.32 -5.64
C ARG A 98 5.76 -12.39 -6.38
N GLU A 99 7.08 -12.32 -6.42
CA GLU A 99 7.94 -13.33 -7.05
C GLU A 99 7.92 -14.64 -6.26
N TYR A 100 8.12 -14.60 -4.94
CA TYR A 100 8.08 -15.79 -4.08
C TYR A 100 6.80 -16.61 -4.28
N MET A 101 5.64 -15.93 -4.30
CA MET A 101 4.34 -16.57 -4.43
C MET A 101 4.01 -17.10 -5.85
N GLN A 102 4.91 -16.97 -6.82
CA GLN A 102 4.73 -17.62 -8.13
C GLN A 102 4.99 -19.12 -8.06
N SER A 103 5.86 -19.56 -7.15
CA SER A 103 6.27 -20.97 -7.03
C SER A 103 6.15 -21.54 -5.61
N GLN A 104 6.00 -20.68 -4.59
CA GLN A 104 5.91 -21.09 -3.19
C GLN A 104 4.56 -20.70 -2.58
N PRO A 105 3.94 -21.55 -1.74
CA PRO A 105 2.70 -21.22 -1.08
C PRO A 105 2.90 -20.24 0.07
N LEU A 106 1.82 -19.56 0.45
CA LEU A 106 1.78 -18.83 1.72
C LEU A 106 1.79 -19.87 2.86
N THR A 107 2.83 -19.85 3.69
CA THR A 107 2.93 -20.74 4.86
C THR A 107 2.38 -20.05 6.10
N GLU A 108 2.12 -20.83 7.16
CA GLU A 108 1.79 -20.29 8.48
C GLU A 108 2.91 -19.38 9.01
N LYS A 109 4.17 -19.81 8.91
CA LYS A 109 5.35 -19.01 9.28
C LYS A 109 5.38 -17.66 8.55
N LEU A 110 5.20 -17.66 7.23
CA LEU A 110 5.16 -16.41 6.47
C LEU A 110 3.96 -15.54 6.84
N SER A 111 2.82 -16.14 7.17
CA SER A 111 1.65 -15.41 7.67
C SER A 111 1.94 -14.75 9.02
N HIS A 112 2.65 -15.41 9.92
CA HIS A 112 3.07 -14.82 11.21
C HIS A 112 3.97 -13.61 11.01
N GLU A 113 4.94 -13.70 10.09
CA GLU A 113 5.82 -12.57 9.77
C GLU A 113 5.06 -11.40 9.13
N LEU A 114 4.10 -11.67 8.25
CA LEU A 114 3.21 -10.65 7.70
C LEU A 114 2.32 -10.00 8.76
N ILE A 115 1.81 -10.76 9.72
CA ILE A 115 1.03 -10.23 10.85
C ILE A 115 1.93 -9.34 11.72
N ARG A 116 3.14 -9.80 12.06
CA ARG A 116 4.13 -9.02 12.81
C ARG A 116 4.47 -7.71 12.11
N MET A 117 4.72 -7.73 10.79
CA MET A 117 4.94 -6.53 9.99
C MET A 117 3.78 -5.51 10.16
N LEU A 118 2.53 -5.97 10.09
CA LEU A 118 1.36 -5.09 10.22
C LEU A 118 1.18 -4.54 11.64
N ILE A 119 1.52 -5.34 12.66
CA ILE A 119 1.57 -4.89 14.07
C ILE A 119 2.65 -3.82 14.22
N THR A 120 3.86 -4.07 13.70
CA THR A 120 4.95 -3.09 13.71
C THR A 120 4.56 -1.80 13.02
N PHE A 121 3.81 -1.82 11.91
CA PHE A 121 3.28 -0.60 11.31
C PHE A 121 2.40 0.21 12.26
N LYS A 122 1.54 -0.44 13.06
CA LYS A 122 0.75 0.23 14.10
C LYS A 122 1.68 0.85 15.16
N GLU A 123 2.65 0.08 15.64
CA GLU A 123 3.57 0.47 16.72
C GLU A 123 4.45 1.67 16.35
N ILE A 124 4.97 1.71 15.11
CA ILE A 124 5.79 2.83 14.63
C ILE A 124 4.95 4.05 14.20
N GLY A 125 3.63 3.99 14.37
CA GLY A 125 2.73 5.12 14.15
C GLY A 125 2.32 5.35 12.69
N TYR A 126 2.36 4.32 11.83
CA TYR A 126 1.81 4.46 10.48
C TYR A 126 0.29 4.64 10.51
N GLU A 127 -0.19 5.67 9.83
CA GLU A 127 -1.61 5.96 9.70
C GLU A 127 -2.33 4.91 8.84
N ARG A 128 -1.60 4.29 7.90
CA ARG A 128 -2.06 3.21 7.03
C ARG A 128 -1.26 1.93 7.25
N ILE A 129 -1.92 0.94 7.83
CA ILE A 129 -1.38 -0.42 8.04
C ILE A 129 -1.64 -1.31 6.83
N ASP A 130 -1.05 -0.98 5.68
CA ASP A 130 -1.34 -1.68 4.45
C ASP A 130 -0.20 -1.50 3.44
N HIS A 131 0.09 -2.56 2.70
CA HIS A 131 1.20 -2.58 1.76
C HIS A 131 0.97 -3.60 0.65
N HIS A 132 1.58 -3.41 -0.52
CA HIS A 132 1.44 -4.39 -1.61
C HIS A 132 2.54 -5.45 -1.51
N LYS A 133 2.24 -6.73 -1.77
CA LYS A 133 3.22 -7.82 -1.66
C LYS A 133 4.55 -7.59 -2.42
N ARG A 134 4.50 -6.94 -3.57
CA ARG A 134 5.70 -6.56 -4.39
C ARG A 134 6.69 -5.61 -3.70
N GLN A 135 6.30 -5.00 -2.59
CA GLN A 135 7.11 -4.04 -1.84
C GLN A 135 7.60 -4.65 -0.51
N ILE A 136 7.30 -5.94 -0.28
CA ILE A 136 7.68 -6.71 0.89
C ILE A 136 8.69 -7.76 0.41
N TYR A 137 9.87 -7.78 1.01
CA TYR A 137 10.98 -8.64 0.65
C TYR A 137 11.20 -9.68 1.74
N LEU A 138 11.17 -10.95 1.36
CA LEU A 138 11.54 -12.06 2.22
C LEU A 138 13.06 -12.22 2.20
N GLN A 139 13.67 -12.11 3.38
CA GLN A 139 15.11 -12.32 3.58
C GLN A 139 15.43 -13.82 3.73
N ASP A 140 16.71 -14.18 3.57
CA ASP A 140 17.17 -15.57 3.66
C ASP A 140 16.96 -16.21 5.04
N ASP A 141 16.96 -15.40 6.11
CA ASP A 141 16.66 -15.84 7.48
C ASP A 141 15.15 -15.97 7.77
N GLY A 142 14.31 -15.61 6.79
CA GLY A 142 12.86 -15.61 6.86
C GLY A 142 12.25 -14.34 7.45
N SER A 143 13.07 -13.33 7.80
CA SER A 143 12.57 -12.01 8.19
C SER A 143 12.05 -11.22 6.98
N LEU A 144 11.33 -10.12 7.24
CA LEU A 144 10.80 -9.24 6.21
C LEU A 144 11.49 -7.88 6.22
N LYS A 145 11.72 -7.33 5.03
CA LYS A 145 11.99 -5.90 4.82
C LYS A 145 10.92 -5.27 3.94
N VAL A 146 10.64 -3.99 4.17
CA VAL A 146 9.63 -3.24 3.42
C VAL A 146 10.22 -1.96 2.83
N ILE A 147 9.90 -1.68 1.57
CA ILE A 147 10.31 -0.48 0.84
C ILE A 147 9.10 0.33 0.36
N ASP A 148 9.30 1.57 -0.11
CA ASP A 148 8.23 2.40 -0.69
C ASP A 148 7.09 2.70 0.30
N VAL A 149 7.49 3.17 1.48
CA VAL A 149 6.62 3.38 2.65
C VAL A 149 6.06 4.80 2.75
N GLY A 150 6.47 5.75 1.92
CA GLY A 150 6.00 7.14 1.99
C GLY A 150 4.48 7.27 1.88
N ARG A 151 3.79 6.28 1.33
CA ARG A 151 2.31 6.27 1.25
C ARG A 151 1.61 5.78 2.51
N THR A 152 2.32 5.44 3.58
CA THR A 152 1.75 4.98 4.86
C THR A 152 1.47 6.12 5.85
N VAL A 153 2.00 7.31 5.60
CA VAL A 153 1.89 8.52 6.43
C VAL A 153 1.15 9.65 5.69
N TRP A 154 0.67 10.66 6.43
CA TRP A 154 0.01 11.86 5.92
C TRP A 154 -1.21 11.55 5.03
N ARG A 155 -2.03 10.60 5.50
CA ARG A 155 -3.24 10.10 4.88
C ARG A 155 -4.48 10.40 5.72
N ASN A 156 -5.27 11.35 5.25
CA ASN A 156 -6.59 11.65 5.83
C ASN A 156 -7.64 10.51 5.71
N ARG A 157 -7.33 9.41 4.99
CA ARG A 157 -8.30 8.35 4.65
C ARG A 157 -7.63 7.00 4.59
N THR A 158 -7.52 6.35 5.74
CA THR A 158 -7.02 4.98 5.83
C THR A 158 -8.17 4.01 6.14
N TYR A 159 -7.92 2.75 5.80
CA TYR A 159 -8.73 1.62 6.24
C TYR A 159 -8.04 1.03 7.47
N PRO A 160 -8.80 0.57 8.46
CA PRO A 160 -8.28 -0.06 9.67
C PRO A 160 -7.79 -1.51 9.43
N TYR A 161 -7.75 -1.96 8.17
CA TYR A 161 -7.29 -3.29 7.79
C TYR A 161 -6.57 -3.26 6.42
N PRO A 162 -5.66 -4.20 6.14
CA PRO A 162 -4.70 -4.14 5.03
C PRO A 162 -5.29 -4.55 3.67
N ARG A 163 -6.22 -3.75 3.12
CA ARG A 163 -6.93 -4.05 1.87
C ARG A 163 -6.01 -4.37 0.69
N LYS A 164 -4.94 -3.61 0.50
CA LYS A 164 -4.02 -3.78 -0.64
C LYS A 164 -3.20 -5.06 -0.50
N LEU A 165 -2.76 -5.39 0.72
CA LEU A 165 -2.09 -6.67 0.97
C LEU A 165 -3.03 -7.82 0.64
N LEU A 166 -4.21 -7.85 1.26
CA LEU A 166 -5.22 -8.90 1.08
C LEU A 166 -5.62 -9.08 -0.39
N GLN A 167 -5.82 -7.99 -1.12
CA GLN A 167 -6.12 -8.06 -2.56
C GLN A 167 -4.93 -8.58 -3.37
N SER A 168 -3.72 -8.17 -3.01
CA SER A 168 -2.51 -8.59 -3.73
C SER A 168 -2.19 -10.07 -3.50
N LEU A 169 -2.59 -10.68 -2.38
CA LEU A 169 -2.41 -12.11 -2.11
C LEU A 169 -3.22 -13.01 -3.06
N GLY A 170 -4.34 -12.52 -3.60
CA GLY A 170 -5.30 -13.33 -4.36
C GLY A 170 -6.30 -14.05 -3.45
N ASN A 171 -7.40 -14.55 -4.03
CA ASN A 171 -8.56 -15.01 -3.24
C ASN A 171 -8.25 -16.16 -2.27
N GLU A 172 -7.49 -17.15 -2.72
CA GLU A 172 -7.13 -18.33 -1.92
C GLU A 172 -6.25 -17.95 -0.73
N TYR A 173 -5.09 -17.33 -1.00
CA TYR A 173 -4.17 -16.91 0.07
C TYR A 173 -4.73 -15.80 0.95
N ARG A 174 -5.63 -14.97 0.44
CA ARG A 174 -6.38 -14.02 1.28
C ARG A 174 -7.22 -14.75 2.33
N ALA A 175 -7.99 -15.76 1.93
CA ALA A 175 -8.84 -16.49 2.87
C ALA A 175 -7.99 -17.21 3.93
N MET A 176 -6.94 -17.89 3.48
CA MET A 176 -6.01 -18.58 4.37
C MET A 176 -5.28 -17.63 5.33
N PHE A 177 -4.83 -16.46 4.85
CA PHE A 177 -4.20 -15.46 5.70
C PHE A 177 -5.15 -14.95 6.80
N ILE A 178 -6.42 -14.74 6.48
CA ILE A 178 -7.42 -14.31 7.47
C ILE A 178 -7.65 -15.38 8.54
N GLU A 179 -7.67 -16.67 8.18
CA GLU A 179 -7.74 -17.76 9.18
C GLU A 179 -6.50 -17.80 10.07
N HIS A 180 -5.31 -17.58 9.52
CA HIS A 180 -4.10 -17.45 10.34
C HIS A 180 -4.17 -16.24 11.29
N VAL A 181 -4.68 -15.09 10.84
CA VAL A 181 -4.86 -13.91 11.70
C VAL A 181 -5.82 -14.22 12.85
N LYS A 182 -6.90 -14.95 12.58
CA LYS A 182 -7.87 -15.37 13.60
C LYS A 182 -7.25 -16.21 14.72
N VAL A 183 -6.33 -17.10 14.36
CA VAL A 183 -5.62 -17.97 15.33
C VAL A 183 -4.56 -17.19 16.10
N VAL A 184 -3.79 -16.35 15.41
CA VAL A 184 -2.57 -15.72 15.96
C VAL A 184 -2.85 -14.41 16.68
N ALA A 185 -3.80 -13.63 16.17
CA ALA A 185 -4.15 -12.31 16.66
C ALA A 185 -5.68 -12.13 16.61
N PRO A 186 -6.45 -12.86 17.47
CA PRO A 186 -7.91 -12.86 17.43
C PRO A 186 -8.52 -11.46 17.58
N GLU A 187 -7.96 -10.61 18.43
CA GLU A 187 -8.42 -9.21 18.59
C GLU A 187 -8.26 -8.40 17.28
N LEU A 188 -7.16 -8.60 16.55
CA LEU A 188 -6.93 -7.97 15.26
C LEU A 188 -7.88 -8.50 14.20
N TYR A 189 -8.15 -9.81 14.22
CA TYR A 189 -9.16 -10.43 13.37
C TYR A 189 -10.55 -9.83 13.62
N GLU A 190 -10.97 -9.71 14.88
CA GLU A 190 -12.28 -9.14 15.24
C GLU A 190 -12.42 -7.70 14.75
N GLU A 191 -11.39 -6.87 14.95
CA GLU A 191 -11.34 -5.51 14.41
C GLU A 191 -11.51 -5.51 12.88
N TRP A 192 -10.74 -6.33 12.17
CA TRP A 192 -10.76 -6.37 10.71
C TRP A 192 -12.09 -6.89 10.16
N ASP A 193 -12.60 -7.98 10.74
CA ASP A 193 -13.86 -8.60 10.33
C ASP A 193 -15.02 -7.62 10.49
N TYR A 194 -15.09 -6.91 11.62
CA TYR A 194 -16.04 -5.83 11.82
C TYR A 194 -16.01 -4.80 10.68
N TYR A 195 -14.84 -4.28 10.32
CA TYR A 195 -14.72 -3.28 9.26
C TYR A 195 -14.96 -3.85 7.85
N ILE A 196 -14.63 -5.11 7.60
CA ILE A 196 -14.92 -5.80 6.33
C ILE A 196 -16.43 -5.95 6.16
N GLN A 197 -17.15 -6.38 7.20
CA GLN A 197 -18.60 -6.51 7.17
C GLN A 197 -19.28 -5.15 6.96
N MET A 198 -18.82 -4.12 7.68
CA MET A 198 -19.30 -2.73 7.53
C MET A 198 -19.08 -2.18 6.11
N GLU A 199 -17.96 -2.51 5.47
CA GLU A 199 -17.71 -2.16 4.07
C GLU A 199 -18.70 -2.86 3.13
N GLY A 200 -18.98 -4.14 3.38
CA GLY A 200 -19.97 -4.92 2.63
C GLY A 200 -21.37 -4.32 2.70
N ILE A 201 -21.84 -3.96 3.90
CA ILE A 201 -23.14 -3.29 4.09
C ILE A 201 -23.15 -1.93 3.40
N SER A 202 -22.08 -1.16 3.54
CA SER A 202 -21.93 0.14 2.88
C SER A 202 -22.05 0.04 1.35
N ALA A 203 -21.46 -1.01 0.76
CA ALA A 203 -21.55 -1.25 -0.68
C ALA A 203 -22.98 -1.65 -1.10
N LYS A 204 -23.65 -2.50 -0.32
CA LYS A 204 -25.07 -2.86 -0.54
C LYS A 204 -25.95 -1.61 -0.51
N LEU A 205 -25.84 -0.79 0.55
CA LEU A 205 -26.59 0.46 0.69
C LEU A 205 -26.38 1.41 -0.49
N TYR A 206 -25.15 1.50 -1.01
CA TYR A 206 -24.89 2.31 -2.19
C TYR A 206 -25.63 1.81 -3.44
N GLY A 207 -25.62 0.51 -3.70
CA GLY A 207 -26.33 -0.08 -4.84
C GLY A 207 -27.84 0.18 -4.79
N VAL A 208 -28.42 0.14 -3.58
CA VAL A 208 -29.84 0.45 -3.34
C VAL A 208 -30.17 1.91 -3.67
N ILE A 209 -29.30 2.83 -3.27
CA ILE A 209 -29.46 4.26 -3.53
C ILE A 209 -29.36 4.56 -5.04
N GLU A 210 -28.50 3.87 -5.78
CA GLU A 210 -28.34 4.08 -7.23
C GLU A 210 -29.43 3.42 -8.09
N ASN A 211 -29.86 2.20 -7.75
CA ASN A 211 -30.77 1.43 -8.61
C ASN A 211 -32.27 1.67 -8.33
N LYS A 212 -32.64 2.40 -7.26
CA LYS A 212 -34.02 2.39 -6.72
C LYS A 212 -34.58 0.96 -6.56
N GLU A 213 -33.72 -0.04 -6.38
CA GLU A 213 -34.16 -1.40 -6.10
C GLU A 213 -34.68 -1.47 -4.66
N GLN A 214 -35.77 -2.20 -4.45
CA GLN A 214 -36.25 -2.55 -3.11
C GLN A 214 -35.25 -3.51 -2.47
N ALA A 215 -34.23 -2.96 -1.79
CA ALA A 215 -33.54 -3.75 -0.79
C ALA A 215 -34.45 -3.97 0.41
N ASP A 216 -34.27 -5.13 1.02
CA ASP A 216 -34.81 -5.44 2.33
C ASP A 216 -34.14 -4.55 3.38
N LEU A 217 -34.75 -3.38 3.61
CA LEU A 217 -34.32 -2.38 4.58
C LEU A 217 -34.37 -2.93 6.01
N GLU A 218 -35.19 -3.95 6.29
CA GLU A 218 -35.25 -4.58 7.61
C GLU A 218 -34.06 -5.52 7.82
N GLN A 219 -33.71 -6.36 6.83
CA GLN A 219 -32.50 -7.17 6.91
C GLN A 219 -31.23 -6.31 7.06
N LEU A 220 -31.16 -5.18 6.36
CA LEU A 220 -30.04 -4.23 6.48
C LEU A 220 -29.96 -3.58 7.85
N LYS A 221 -31.10 -3.24 8.47
CA LYS A 221 -31.15 -2.74 9.85
C LYS A 221 -30.69 -3.80 10.83
N GLU A 222 -31.13 -5.05 10.69
CA GLU A 222 -30.69 -6.15 11.54
C GLU A 222 -29.18 -6.40 11.43
N ASP A 223 -28.63 -6.43 10.20
CA ASP A 223 -27.20 -6.63 9.97
C ASP A 223 -26.37 -5.47 10.54
N THR A 224 -26.86 -4.23 10.43
CA THR A 224 -26.20 -3.05 11.01
C THR A 224 -26.24 -3.08 12.54
N ASN A 225 -27.36 -3.49 13.14
CA ASN A 225 -27.51 -3.59 14.60
C ASN A 225 -26.59 -4.66 15.21
N LYS A 226 -26.34 -5.77 14.49
CA LYS A 226 -25.39 -6.82 14.91
C LYS A 226 -23.94 -6.34 14.97
N LEU A 227 -23.62 -5.27 14.25
CA LEU A 227 -22.27 -4.70 14.16
C LEU A 227 -22.03 -3.61 15.21
N LEU A 228 -22.98 -3.30 16.10
CA LEU A 228 -22.77 -2.31 17.16
C LEU A 228 -21.62 -2.72 18.11
N SER A 229 -20.42 -2.23 17.83
CA SER A 229 -19.21 -2.45 18.63
C SER A 229 -19.09 -1.49 19.83
N THR A 230 -20.03 -0.55 19.97
CA THR A 230 -20.03 0.47 21.03
C THR A 230 -21.43 0.59 21.64
N LYS A 231 -21.50 0.84 22.95
CA LYS A 231 -22.76 1.14 23.65
C LYS A 231 -23.31 2.54 23.33
N ASP A 232 -22.54 3.37 22.64
CA ASP A 232 -22.92 4.67 22.10
C ASP A 232 -23.29 4.53 20.60
N PRO A 233 -24.60 4.56 20.26
CA PRO A 233 -25.07 4.40 18.89
C PRO A 233 -24.66 5.54 17.95
N ASP A 234 -24.47 6.76 18.46
CA ASP A 234 -24.20 7.94 17.62
C ASP A 234 -22.75 7.94 17.12
N MET A 235 -21.80 7.53 17.97
CA MET A 235 -20.40 7.30 17.59
C MET A 235 -20.28 6.19 16.54
N HIS A 236 -20.98 5.07 16.73
CA HIS A 236 -21.02 3.97 15.75
C HIS A 236 -21.59 4.44 14.40
N TYR A 237 -22.72 5.15 14.43
CA TYR A 237 -23.38 5.66 13.23
C TYR A 237 -22.51 6.67 12.47
N LYS A 238 -21.79 7.55 13.18
CA LYS A 238 -20.83 8.48 12.56
C LYS A 238 -19.66 7.75 11.89
N GLY A 239 -19.15 6.68 12.51
CA GLY A 239 -18.12 5.81 11.93
C GLY A 239 -18.61 5.10 10.67
N LEU A 240 -19.81 4.51 10.73
CA LEU A 240 -20.49 3.89 9.59
C LEU A 240 -20.67 4.88 8.44
N LEU A 241 -21.19 6.08 8.72
CA LEU A 241 -21.49 7.09 7.70
C LEU A 241 -20.22 7.60 7.00
N ASN A 242 -19.10 7.68 7.73
CA ASN A 242 -17.79 7.97 7.15
C ASN A 242 -17.27 6.83 6.26
N LEU A 243 -17.45 5.57 6.67
CA LEU A 243 -17.07 4.41 5.87
C LEU A 243 -17.94 4.29 4.60
N ILE A 244 -19.26 4.47 4.73
CA ILE A 244 -20.20 4.53 3.60
C ILE A 244 -19.71 5.58 2.59
N ARG A 245 -19.48 6.82 3.03
CA ARG A 245 -18.97 7.89 2.15
C ARG A 245 -17.65 7.52 1.46
N LYS A 246 -16.75 6.80 2.12
CA LYS A 246 -15.49 6.30 1.53
C LYS A 246 -15.77 5.27 0.43
N VAL A 247 -16.58 4.24 0.73
CA VAL A 247 -16.95 3.17 -0.20
C VAL A 247 -17.67 3.73 -1.43
N VAL A 248 -18.66 4.61 -1.23
CA VAL A 248 -19.36 5.32 -2.31
C VAL A 248 -18.39 6.02 -3.26
N LYS A 249 -17.43 6.77 -2.70
CA LYS A 249 -16.46 7.51 -3.51
C LYS A 249 -15.55 6.57 -4.30
N GLU A 250 -15.13 5.45 -3.72
CA GLU A 250 -14.31 4.44 -4.41
C GLU A 250 -15.07 3.76 -5.55
N GLN A 251 -16.33 3.40 -5.33
CA GLN A 251 -17.18 2.78 -6.36
C GLN A 251 -17.39 3.74 -7.53
N ARG A 252 -17.72 5.02 -7.26
CA ARG A 252 -17.81 6.06 -8.30
C ARG A 252 -16.52 6.21 -9.09
N LYS A 253 -15.36 6.21 -8.42
CA LYS A 253 -14.05 6.29 -9.09
C LYS A 253 -13.83 5.08 -10.01
N ARG A 254 -14.11 3.87 -9.54
CA ARG A 254 -14.01 2.63 -10.34
C ARG A 254 -14.95 2.66 -11.55
N GLU A 255 -16.15 3.21 -11.41
CA GLU A 255 -17.10 3.37 -12.52
C GLU A 255 -16.63 4.40 -13.54
N LEU A 256 -16.14 5.56 -13.09
CA LEU A 256 -15.51 6.56 -13.97
C LEU A 256 -14.32 5.96 -14.73
N GLU A 257 -13.47 5.18 -14.07
CA GLU A 257 -12.36 4.46 -14.70
C GLU A 257 -12.86 3.42 -15.73
N LYS A 258 -13.91 2.65 -15.42
CA LYS A 258 -14.55 1.70 -16.34
C LYS A 258 -15.19 2.42 -17.55
N GLN A 259 -15.88 3.53 -17.33
CA GLN A 259 -16.48 4.35 -18.38
C GLN A 259 -15.42 4.99 -19.29
N ASN A 260 -14.31 5.46 -18.72
CA ASN A 260 -13.19 6.01 -19.48
C ASN A 260 -12.46 4.93 -20.30
N LYS A 261 -12.24 3.74 -19.74
CA LYS A 261 -11.73 2.57 -20.50
C LYS A 261 -12.70 2.12 -21.61
N GLY A 262 -14.01 2.22 -21.38
CA GLY A 262 -15.04 1.94 -22.39
C GLY A 262 -15.10 2.97 -23.52
N LYS A 263 -14.91 4.27 -23.22
CA LYS A 263 -14.81 5.36 -24.21
C LYS A 263 -13.53 5.25 -25.05
N GLY A 264 -12.40 4.83 -24.46
CA GLY A 264 -11.15 4.55 -25.16
C GLY A 264 -11.27 3.40 -26.18
N LYS A 265 -11.92 2.29 -25.80
CA LYS A 265 -12.22 1.18 -26.73
C LYS A 265 -13.17 1.57 -27.88
N LYS A 266 -14.12 2.49 -27.65
CA LYS A 266 -15.00 3.02 -28.71
C LYS A 266 -14.28 3.96 -29.69
N LYS A 267 -13.30 4.74 -29.24
CA LYS A 267 -12.45 5.57 -30.14
C LYS A 267 -11.53 4.70 -31.02
N GLY A 268 -10.90 3.65 -30.46
CA GLY A 268 -10.05 2.74 -31.22
C GLY A 268 -10.79 1.90 -32.28
N LYS A 269 -12.08 1.58 -32.08
CA LYS A 269 -12.91 0.92 -33.10
C LYS A 269 -13.39 1.85 -34.23
N LYS A 270 -13.41 3.17 -34.04
CA LYS A 270 -13.73 4.14 -35.10
C LYS A 270 -12.54 4.46 -36.01
N GLN A 271 -11.31 4.31 -35.54
CA GLN A 271 -10.10 4.53 -36.34
C GLN A 271 -9.67 3.33 -37.20
N LYS A 272 -10.14 2.11 -36.91
CA LYS A 272 -9.89 0.91 -37.75
C LYS A 272 -10.93 0.67 -38.87
N LYS A 273 -11.78 1.67 -39.17
CA LYS A 273 -12.84 1.59 -40.20
C LYS A 273 -12.77 2.72 -41.24
N LYS A 274 -11.60 3.33 -41.43
CA LYS A 274 -11.31 4.20 -42.57
C LYS A 274 -10.01 3.75 -43.22
#